data_AF-A0A6G0Y0N8-F1
#
_entry.id   AF-A0A6G0Y0N8-F1
#
_cell.length_a   1.000
_cell.length_b   1.000
_cell.length_c   1.000
_cell.angle_alpha   90.00
_cell.angle_beta   90.00
_cell.angle_gamma   90.00
#
_symmetry.space_group_name_H-M   'P 1'
#
loop_
_entity.id
_entity.type
_entity.pdbx_description
1 polymer ?
#
loop_
_entity_poly.entity_id
_entity_poly.type
_entity_poly.pdbx_seq_one_letter_code
_entity_poly.pdbx_strand_id
1 'polypeptide(L)'
;MFLYKNKTNVTGTVRKNRKEMPKLTSKLEVGQTESQHTTTMLATRWKDRRDVYMLTIQFENKMIAIGKKDHHGNQLNKPLSVLNIMKMWVL
;
A
#
# COMPACT_ATOMS: atom_id res chain seq x y z
N MET A 1 11.91 -16.09 -3.90
CA MET A 1 10.85 -15.34 -4.62
C MET A 1 10.60 -15.99 -5.98
N PHE A 2 9.47 -16.70 -6.14
CA PHE A 2 9.14 -17.45 -7.37
C PHE A 2 8.67 -16.53 -8.51
N LEU A 3 7.71 -15.65 -8.22
CA LEU A 3 7.06 -14.81 -9.23
C LEU A 3 8.02 -13.81 -9.87
N TYR A 4 8.89 -13.18 -9.08
CA TYR A 4 9.92 -12.28 -9.60
C TYR A 4 10.93 -12.96 -10.52
N LYS A 5 11.35 -14.19 -10.18
CA LYS A 5 12.23 -14.97 -11.05
C LYS A 5 11.56 -15.29 -12.39
N ASN A 6 10.24 -15.44 -12.39
CA ASN A 6 9.42 -15.61 -13.59
C ASN A 6 8.96 -14.28 -14.22
N LYS A 7 9.60 -13.16 -13.89
CA LYS A 7 9.28 -11.81 -14.42
C LYS A 7 7.81 -11.42 -14.29
N THR A 8 7.12 -11.98 -13.29
CA THR A 8 5.72 -11.72 -13.02
C THR A 8 5.63 -10.75 -11.86
N ASN A 9 5.07 -9.57 -12.11
CA ASN A 9 4.82 -8.57 -11.07
C ASN A 9 3.56 -8.91 -10.28
N VAL A 10 3.57 -8.52 -8.99
CA VAL A 10 2.46 -8.71 -8.06
C VAL A 10 2.27 -7.46 -7.24
N THR A 11 1.01 -7.08 -7.10
CA THR A 11 0.54 -6.05 -6.19
C THR A 11 -0.81 -6.52 -5.66
N GLY A 12 -1.03 -6.45 -4.36
CA GLY A 12 -2.25 -6.99 -3.75
C GLY A 12 -2.54 -6.39 -2.39
N THR A 13 -3.83 -6.37 -2.04
CA THR A 13 -4.24 -6.22 -0.64
C THR A 13 -4.01 -7.54 0.09
N VAL A 14 -3.65 -7.46 1.37
CA VAL A 14 -3.39 -8.63 2.22
C VAL A 14 -4.25 -8.53 3.48
N ARG A 15 -4.68 -9.68 4.02
CA ARG A 15 -5.40 -9.71 5.31
C ARG A 15 -4.45 -9.40 6.46
N LYS A 16 -4.91 -8.64 7.46
CA LYS A 16 -4.15 -8.30 8.68
C LYS A 16 -3.50 -9.51 9.35
N ASN A 17 -4.19 -10.65 9.39
CA ASN A 17 -3.74 -11.87 10.07
C ASN A 17 -3.00 -12.83 9.12
N ARG A 18 -2.52 -12.37 7.96
CA ARG A 18 -1.75 -13.20 7.05
C ARG A 18 -0.43 -13.57 7.70
N LYS A 19 -0.20 -14.87 7.90
CA LYS A 19 1.09 -15.40 8.38
C LYS A 19 2.21 -14.92 7.46
N GLU A 20 3.39 -14.69 8.07
CA GLU A 20 4.65 -14.26 7.42
C GLU A 20 4.68 -12.82 6.90
N MET A 21 3.64 -12.03 7.14
CA MET A 21 3.74 -10.58 6.95
C MET A 21 4.63 -9.95 8.03
N PRO A 22 5.45 -8.93 7.69
CA PRO A 22 6.19 -8.19 8.70
C PRO A 22 5.25 -7.53 9.69
N LYS A 23 5.71 -7.39 10.94
CA LYS A 23 4.97 -6.68 11.99
C LYS A 23 5.04 -5.18 11.72
N LEU A 24 3.91 -4.61 11.30
CA LEU A 24 3.71 -3.17 11.14
C LEU A 24 2.80 -2.69 12.27
N THR A 25 3.39 -2.18 13.36
CA THR A 25 2.68 -1.93 14.63
C THR A 25 2.68 -0.49 15.10
N SER A 26 3.29 0.45 14.35
CA SER A 26 3.33 1.87 14.72
C SER A 26 1.93 2.46 14.99
N LYS A 27 1.82 3.53 15.77
CA LYS A 27 0.54 4.24 15.92
C LYS A 27 0.39 5.21 14.76
N LEU A 28 -0.54 4.92 13.83
CA LEU A 28 -0.78 5.73 12.63
C LEU A 28 -2.03 6.59 12.77
N GLU A 29 -1.92 7.85 12.34
CA GLU A 29 -3.06 8.72 12.06
C GLU A 29 -3.61 8.48 10.65
N VAL A 30 -4.85 8.91 10.39
CA VAL A 30 -5.46 8.80 9.06
C VAL A 30 -4.59 9.53 8.03
N GLY A 31 -4.28 8.85 6.93
CA GLY A 31 -3.37 9.31 5.88
C GLY A 31 -1.94 8.82 6.04
N GLN A 32 -1.52 8.34 7.21
CA GLN A 32 -0.15 7.89 7.45
C GLN A 32 0.09 6.43 7.04
N THR A 33 1.35 6.11 6.77
CA THR A 33 1.82 4.79 6.36
C THR A 33 2.97 4.31 7.23
N GLU A 34 3.04 3.00 7.42
CA GLU A 34 4.24 2.29 7.87
C GLU A 34 4.59 1.22 6.85
N SER A 35 5.87 1.00 6.60
CA SER A 35 6.30 0.01 5.62
C SER A 35 7.57 -0.71 6.04
N GLN A 36 7.71 -1.94 5.58
CA GLN A 36 8.97 -2.67 5.57
C GLN A 36 9.22 -3.22 4.17
N HIS A 37 10.48 -3.31 3.79
CA HIS A 37 10.86 -3.80 2.47
C HIS A 37 12.03 -4.77 2.56
N THR A 38 12.07 -5.69 1.61
CA THR A 38 13.29 -6.38 1.21
C THR A 38 13.82 -5.72 -0.06
N THR A 39 14.89 -6.26 -0.64
CA THR A 39 15.42 -5.80 -1.94
C THR A 39 14.36 -5.80 -3.06
N THR A 40 13.34 -6.66 -2.98
CA THR A 40 12.41 -6.93 -4.09
C THR A 40 10.93 -6.87 -3.71
N MET A 41 10.61 -6.72 -2.42
CA MET A 41 9.23 -6.73 -1.93
C MET A 41 9.01 -5.58 -0.97
N LEU A 42 7.84 -4.95 -1.05
CA LEU A 42 7.39 -3.90 -0.15
C LEU A 42 6.08 -4.34 0.51
N ALA A 43 6.09 -4.35 1.83
CA ALA A 43 4.89 -4.48 2.65
C ALA A 43 4.55 -3.12 3.25
N THR A 44 3.32 -2.66 3.05
CA THR A 44 2.86 -1.36 3.55
C THR A 44 1.56 -1.52 4.30
N ARG A 45 1.45 -0.85 5.46
CA ARG A 45 0.21 -0.61 6.19
C ARG A 45 -0.13 0.87 6.08
N TRP A 46 -1.30 1.15 5.54
CA TRP A 46 -1.81 2.51 5.40
C TRP A 46 -3.07 2.68 6.23
N LYS A 47 -3.17 3.80 6.94
CA LYS A 47 -4.36 4.15 7.72
C LYS A 47 -5.28 5.04 6.88
N ASP A 48 -6.38 4.46 6.39
CA ASP A 48 -7.51 5.24 5.87
C ASP A 48 -8.60 5.30 6.97
N ARG A 49 -9.88 5.01 6.68
CA ARG A 49 -10.89 4.75 7.72
C ARG A 49 -10.59 3.48 8.52
N ARG A 50 -9.91 2.52 7.88
CA ARG A 50 -9.44 1.25 8.45
C ARG A 50 -8.00 1.01 7.97
N ASP A 51 -7.32 0.08 8.63
CA ASP A 51 -5.99 -0.32 8.20
C ASP A 51 -6.08 -1.11 6.90
N VAL A 52 -5.33 -0.66 5.88
CA VAL A 52 -5.15 -1.37 4.62
C VAL A 52 -3.73 -1.93 4.59
N TYR A 53 -3.60 -3.24 4.41
CA TYR A 53 -2.31 -3.91 4.27
C TYR A 53 -2.09 -4.26 2.81
N MET A 54 -0.90 -3.96 2.30
CA MET A 54 -0.52 -4.13 0.91
C MET A 54 0.79 -4.91 0.84
N LEU A 55 0.91 -5.75 -0.18
CA LEU A 55 2.16 -6.38 -0.58
C LEU A 55 2.37 -6.15 -2.06
N THR A 56 3.53 -5.61 -2.43
CA THR A 56 3.87 -5.32 -3.82
C THR A 56 5.32 -5.61 -4.11
N ILE A 57 5.60 -5.99 -5.35
CA ILE A 57 6.95 -6.16 -5.90
C ILE A 57 7.20 -5.20 -7.07
N GLN A 58 6.22 -4.34 -7.33
CA GLN A 58 6.18 -3.46 -8.51
C GLN A 58 6.26 -1.98 -8.13
N PHE A 59 5.80 -1.59 -6.94
CA PHE A 59 5.64 -0.19 -6.57
C PHE A 59 6.50 0.18 -5.37
N GLU A 60 7.06 1.38 -5.42
CA GLU A 60 7.80 2.00 -4.33
C GLU A 60 6.88 2.50 -3.20
N ASN A 61 7.47 2.76 -2.02
CA ASN A 61 6.78 3.31 -0.88
C ASN A 61 6.58 4.83 -1.05
N LYS A 62 5.61 5.22 -1.89
CA LYS A 62 5.33 6.61 -2.22
C LYS A 62 3.87 6.98 -2.00
N MET A 63 3.67 8.15 -1.42
CA MET A 63 2.35 8.79 -1.32
C MET A 63 2.14 9.72 -2.51
N ILE A 64 0.96 9.62 -3.13
CA ILE A 64 0.58 10.37 -4.32
C ILE A 64 -0.68 11.19 -4.01
N ALA A 65 -0.64 12.48 -4.31
CA ALA A 65 -1.81 13.33 -4.28
C ALA A 65 -2.81 12.90 -5.35
N ILE A 66 -4.08 12.70 -4.96
CA ILE A 66 -5.13 12.21 -5.88
C ILE A 66 -5.97 13.31 -6.52
N GLY A 67 -5.53 14.58 -6.42
CA GLY A 67 -6.24 15.73 -6.97
C GLY A 67 -7.59 16.04 -6.30
N LYS A 68 -7.90 15.38 -5.18
CA LYS A 68 -9.11 15.61 -4.37
C LYS A 68 -8.72 16.29 -3.06
N LYS A 69 -9.65 17.07 -2.51
CA LYS A 69 -9.55 17.67 -1.18
C LYS A 69 -10.55 17.02 -0.23
N ASP A 70 -10.21 16.98 1.06
CA ASP A 70 -11.17 16.63 2.09
C ASP A 70 -12.14 17.80 2.38
N HIS A 71 -13.06 17.60 3.33
CA HIS A 71 -14.03 18.64 3.74
C HIS A 71 -13.37 19.88 4.37
N HIS A 72 -12.13 19.77 4.85
CA HIS A 72 -11.35 20.85 5.43
C HIS A 72 -10.42 21.53 4.42
N GLY A 73 -10.45 21.09 3.15
CA GLY A 73 -9.61 21.64 2.09
C GLY A 73 -8.20 21.02 1.98
N ASN A 74 -7.87 20.02 2.79
CA ASN A 74 -6.57 19.35 2.76
C ASN A 74 -6.44 18.45 1.55
N GLN A 75 -5.25 18.39 0.97
CA GLN A 75 -4.99 17.53 -0.18
C GLN A 75 -5.00 16.05 0.24
N LEU A 76 -5.79 15.24 -0.45
CA LEU A 76 -5.85 13.81 -0.19
C LEU A 76 -4.68 13.09 -0.87
N ASN A 77 -3.94 12.33 -0.06
CA ASN A 77 -2.82 11.51 -0.49
C ASN A 77 -3.15 10.02 -0.29
N LYS A 78 -2.71 9.19 -1.23
CA LYS A 78 -2.82 7.72 -1.13
C LYS A 78 -1.50 7.05 -1.49
N PRO A 79 -1.20 5.85 -0.94
CA PRO A 79 -0.07 5.07 -1.40
C PRO A 79 -0.22 4.71 -2.88
N LEU A 80 0.88 4.77 -3.63
CA LEU A 80 0.94 4.43 -5.06
C LEU A 80 0.37 3.03 -5.33
N SER A 81 0.72 2.05 -4.49
CA SER A 81 0.24 0.67 -4.61
C SER A 81 -1.28 0.55 -4.48
N VAL A 82 -1.90 1.33 -3.60
CA VAL A 82 -3.35 1.37 -3.41
C VAL A 82 -4.03 2.05 -4.60
N LEU A 83 -3.50 3.19 -5.06
CA LEU A 83 -4.04 3.91 -6.21
C LEU A 83 -4.07 3.04 -7.47
N ASN A 84 -3.00 2.28 -7.72
CA ASN A 84 -2.90 1.42 -8.90
C ASN A 84 -3.85 0.22 -8.83
N ILE A 85 -3.99 -0.42 -7.65
CA ILE A 85 -4.97 -1.48 -7.48
C ILE A 85 -6.38 -0.95 -7.74
N MET A 86 -6.76 0.20 -7.18
CA MET A 86 -8.09 0.77 -7.39
C MET A 86 -8.37 1.05 -8.88
N LYS A 87 -7.38 1.51 -9.64
CA LYS A 87 -7.52 1.71 -11.09
C LYS A 87 -7.73 0.41 -11.86
N MET A 88 -7.04 -0.66 -11.45
CA MET A 88 -7.15 -1.96 -12.11
C MET A 88 -8.52 -2.62 -11.95
N TRP A 89 -9.26 -2.33 -10.87
CA TRP A 89 -10.62 -2.82 -10.65
C TRP A 89 -11.72 -2.02 -11.39
N VAL A 90 -11.37 -0.92 -12.04
CA VAL A 90 -12.31 -0.02 -12.75
C VAL A 90 -12.19 -0.15 -14.28
N LEU A 91 -11.33 -1.07 -14.74
CA LEU A 91 -11.25 -1.54 -16.13
C LEU A 91 -11.95 -2.90 -16.24
#